data_AF-A0A5S6QFB3-F1
#
_entry.id   AF-A0A5S6QFB3-F1
#
_cell.length_a   1.000
_cell.length_b   1.000
_cell.length_c   1.000
_cell.angle_alpha   90.00
_cell.angle_beta   90.00
_cell.angle_gamma   90.00
#
_symmetry.space_group_name_H-M   'P 1'
#
loop_
_entity.id
_entity.type
_entity.pdbx_description
1 polymer ?
#
loop_
_entity_poly.entity_id
_entity_poly.type
_entity_poly.pdbx_seq_one_letter_code
_entity_poly.pdbx_strand_id
1 'polypeptide(L)'
;MEIDAEGFSDMAENELRDHLEDNPEVLSNEQLEELTRSSTNNDDDDDDEQAQILMDKILEYDPNMERALTAIRGITAALAPLHELFDEAKKRQRQLPITVFLKNTSSTVEQPITSSEVGIPSSSTSRLSIKIKARPLT
;
A
#
# COMPACT_ATOMS: atom_id res chain seq x y z
N MET A 1 15.36 -13.65 -34.60
CA MET A 1 14.35 -12.81 -35.27
C MET A 1 14.98 -12.42 -36.58
N GLU A 2 14.62 -13.16 -37.62
CA GLU A 2 14.96 -12.85 -39.00
C GLU A 2 14.03 -11.70 -39.40
N ILE A 3 14.62 -10.56 -39.75
CA ILE A 3 13.87 -9.40 -40.17
C ILE A 3 13.79 -9.56 -41.69
N ASP A 4 12.78 -10.26 -42.17
CA ASP A 4 12.45 -10.30 -43.59
C ASP A 4 12.11 -8.87 -44.02
N ALA A 5 13.10 -8.18 -44.58
CA ALA A 5 12.98 -6.86 -45.17
C ALA A 5 12.37 -6.96 -46.58
N GLU A 6 11.35 -7.79 -46.72
CA GLU A 6 10.68 -8.13 -47.98
C GLU A 6 9.37 -7.36 -48.03
N GLY A 7 9.47 -6.09 -48.37
CA GLY A 7 8.32 -5.21 -48.54
C GLY A 7 8.61 -3.96 -49.35
N PHE A 8 9.86 -3.52 -49.40
CA PHE A 8 10.28 -2.34 -50.16
C PHE A 8 10.98 -2.67 -51.48
N SER A 9 11.36 -3.92 -51.73
CA SER A 9 12.06 -4.36 -52.95
C SER A 9 11.15 -4.70 -54.13
N ASP A 10 9.85 -4.92 -53.89
CA ASP A 10 8.86 -5.23 -54.94
C ASP A 10 8.43 -3.99 -55.72
N MET A 11 8.68 -2.79 -55.19
CA MET A 11 8.32 -1.55 -55.86
C MET A 11 9.38 -1.25 -56.94
N ALA A 12 9.00 -1.49 -58.19
CA ALA A 12 9.90 -1.25 -59.31
C ALA A 12 10.14 0.26 -59.50
N GLU A 13 11.31 0.64 -60.05
CA GLU A 13 11.72 2.03 -60.21
C GLU A 13 10.69 2.89 -60.97
N ASN A 14 9.95 2.27 -61.90
CA ASN A 14 8.87 2.92 -62.63
C ASN A 14 7.68 3.26 -61.71
N GLU A 15 7.28 2.38 -60.81
CA GLU A 15 6.19 2.62 -59.85
C GLU A 15 6.56 3.72 -58.84
N LEU A 16 7.82 3.74 -58.38
CA LEU A 16 8.33 4.84 -57.55
C LEU A 16 8.31 6.19 -58.28
N ARG A 17 8.62 6.17 -59.59
CA ARG A 17 8.59 7.37 -60.43
C ARG A 17 7.17 7.88 -60.63
N ASP A 18 6.24 6.98 -60.92
CA ASP A 18 4.82 7.30 -61.10
C ASP A 18 4.26 7.92 -59.82
N HIS A 19 4.59 7.37 -58.64
CA HIS A 19 4.17 7.94 -57.35
C HIS A 19 4.74 9.34 -57.05
N LEU A 20 5.97 9.63 -57.47
CA LEU A 20 6.57 10.95 -57.30
C LEU A 20 6.01 11.97 -58.30
N GLU A 21 5.61 11.51 -59.49
CA GLU A 21 4.99 12.34 -60.52
C GLU A 21 3.53 12.67 -60.19
N ASP A 22 2.81 11.72 -59.57
CA ASP A 22 1.45 11.92 -59.05
C ASP A 22 1.39 12.86 -57.83
N ASN A 23 2.48 12.97 -57.08
CA ASN A 23 2.57 13.82 -55.89
C ASN A 23 3.83 14.70 -55.90
N PRO A 24 3.90 15.72 -56.78
CA PRO A 24 5.10 16.54 -57.00
C PRO A 24 5.28 17.62 -55.94
N GLU A 25 4.59 17.51 -54.80
CA GLU A 25 4.52 18.56 -53.78
C GLU A 25 5.89 18.69 -53.09
N VAL A 26 6.75 19.53 -53.66
CA VAL A 26 8.01 19.92 -53.04
C VAL A 26 7.66 20.79 -51.85
N LEU A 27 7.92 20.26 -50.64
CA LEU A 27 7.74 21.00 -49.41
C LEU A 27 8.51 22.32 -49.50
N SER A 28 7.85 23.42 -49.16
CA SER A 28 8.55 24.69 -48.96
C SER A 28 9.52 24.55 -47.78
N ASN A 29 10.55 25.39 -47.74
CA ASN A 29 11.47 25.42 -46.60
C ASN A 29 10.71 25.65 -45.26
N GLU A 30 9.60 26.38 -45.29
CA GLU A 30 8.76 26.65 -44.11
C GLU A 30 8.01 25.39 -43.68
N GLN A 31 7.45 24.63 -44.62
CA GLN A 31 6.76 23.36 -44.35
C GLN A 31 7.73 22.28 -43.85
N LEU A 32 8.94 22.25 -44.40
CA LEU A 32 10.01 21.36 -43.95
C LEU A 32 10.43 21.70 -42.51
N GLU A 33 10.58 23.00 -42.21
CA GLU A 33 10.90 23.47 -40.86
C GLU A 33 9.75 23.17 -39.88
N GLU A 34 8.50 23.34 -40.30
CA GLU A 34 7.30 22.99 -39.53
C GLU A 34 7.22 21.49 -39.23
N LEU A 35 7.56 20.62 -40.18
CA LEU A 35 7.63 19.17 -39.98
C LEU A 35 8.70 18.77 -38.95
N THR A 36 9.85 19.45 -38.96
CA THR A 36 10.89 19.23 -37.94
C THR A 36 10.47 19.75 -36.57
N ARG A 37 9.70 20.84 -36.51
CA ARG A 37 9.14 21.37 -35.27
C ARG A 37 8.03 20.49 -34.71
N SER A 38 7.10 19.99 -35.53
CA SER A 38 6.04 19.10 -35.06
C SER A 38 6.59 17.77 -34.52
N SER A 39 7.75 17.32 -35.01
CA SER A 39 8.45 16.14 -34.48
C SER A 39 9.18 16.37 -33.16
N THR A 40 9.53 17.62 -32.81
CA THR A 40 10.25 17.96 -31.57
C THR A 40 9.39 18.68 -30.53
N ASN A 41 8.14 19.02 -30.88
CA ASN A 41 7.22 19.80 -30.04
C ASN A 41 6.05 18.95 -29.51
N ASN A 42 6.25 17.63 -29.41
CA ASN A 42 5.33 16.77 -28.67
C ASN A 42 5.96 16.50 -27.28
N ASP A 43 5.31 17.07 -26.27
CA ASP A 43 5.27 16.62 -24.88
C ASP A 43 6.52 16.82 -24.00
N ASP A 44 7.15 18.00 -24.04
CA ASP A 44 7.99 18.46 -22.91
C ASP A 44 7.14 18.89 -21.69
N ASP A 45 5.83 19.13 -21.86
CA ASP A 45 4.93 19.59 -20.80
C ASP A 45 4.51 18.45 -19.83
N ASP A 46 4.52 17.20 -20.28
CA ASP A 46 4.13 16.03 -19.46
C ASP A 46 5.22 15.64 -18.44
N ASP A 47 6.50 15.77 -18.83
CA ASP A 47 7.62 15.45 -17.95
C ASP A 47 7.73 16.42 -16.76
N ASP A 48 7.40 17.70 -16.99
CA ASP A 48 7.38 18.72 -15.95
C ASP A 48 6.21 18.53 -14.95
N GLU A 49 5.04 18.08 -15.42
CA GLU A 49 3.91 17.78 -14.54
C GLU A 49 4.21 16.57 -13.64
N GLN A 50 4.81 15.51 -14.19
CA GLN A 50 5.20 14.33 -13.40
C GLN A 50 6.31 14.66 -12.38
N ALA A 51 7.27 15.51 -12.75
CA ALA A 51 8.33 15.97 -11.87
C ALA A 51 7.78 16.80 -10.70
N GLN A 52 6.80 17.67 -10.97
CA GLN A 52 6.15 18.47 -9.94
C GLN A 52 5.34 17.60 -8.96
N ILE A 53 4.57 16.64 -9.48
CA ILE A 53 3.83 15.66 -8.67
C ILE A 53 4.78 14.85 -7.78
N LEU A 54 5.95 14.45 -8.30
CA LEU A 54 6.95 13.72 -7.53
C LEU A 54 7.58 14.59 -6.44
N MET A 55 7.87 15.86 -6.75
CA MET A 55 8.38 16.83 -5.77
C MET A 55 7.39 17.04 -4.63
N ASP A 56 6.11 17.23 -4.93
CA ASP A 56 5.06 17.41 -3.93
C ASP A 56 4.99 16.17 -3.01
N LYS A 57 5.03 14.96 -3.58
CA LYS A 57 5.08 13.69 -2.83
C LYS A 57 6.32 13.55 -1.94
N ILE A 58 7.49 14.03 -2.38
CA ILE A 58 8.73 14.00 -1.60
C ILE A 58 8.66 15.01 -0.45
N LEU A 59 8.07 16.19 -0.66
CA LEU A 59 7.90 17.20 0.37
C LEU A 59 6.91 16.77 1.46
N GLU A 60 5.90 15.96 1.10
CA GLU A 60 4.93 15.38 2.03
C GLU A 60 5.46 14.15 2.79
N TYR A 61 6.61 13.60 2.39
CA TYR A 61 7.13 12.38 2.98
C TYR A 61 7.64 12.59 4.42
N ASP A 62 7.09 11.82 5.36
CA ASP A 62 7.52 11.79 6.77
C ASP A 62 8.35 10.51 7.06
N PRO A 63 9.66 10.62 7.33
CA PRO A 63 10.52 9.49 7.71
C PRO A 63 10.02 8.73 8.95
N ASN A 64 9.30 9.39 9.86
CA ASN A 64 8.78 8.76 11.05
C ASN A 64 7.62 7.80 10.75
N MET A 65 6.78 8.14 9.76
CA MET A 65 5.69 7.29 9.30
C MET A 65 6.22 5.99 8.69
N GLU A 66 7.27 6.04 7.87
CA GLU A 66 7.88 4.82 7.31
C GLU A 66 8.47 3.92 8.40
N ARG A 67 9.16 4.51 9.38
CA ARG A 67 9.68 3.75 10.53
C ARG A 67 8.56 3.10 11.34
N ALA A 68 7.47 3.83 11.58
CA ALA A 68 6.30 3.31 12.28
C ALA A 68 5.67 2.12 11.53
N LEU A 69 5.48 2.24 10.20
CA LEU A 69 4.96 1.16 9.37
C LEU A 69 5.87 -0.07 9.39
N THR A 70 7.18 0.14 9.30
CA THR A 70 8.17 -0.94 9.37
C THR A 70 8.12 -1.66 10.71
N ALA A 71 8.05 -0.91 11.81
CA ALA A 71 7.90 -1.48 13.15
C ALA A 71 6.60 -2.28 13.30
N ILE A 72 5.47 -1.74 12.83
CA ILE A 72 4.16 -2.43 12.87
C ILE A 72 4.24 -3.73 12.08
N ARG A 73 4.74 -3.70 10.84
CA ARG A 73 4.91 -4.90 10.00
C ARG A 73 5.78 -5.95 10.68
N GLY A 74 6.89 -5.53 11.27
CA GLY A 74 7.78 -6.41 12.03
C GLY A 74 7.08 -7.06 13.23
N ILE A 75 6.34 -6.27 14.02
CA ILE A 75 5.57 -6.78 15.17
C ILE A 75 4.46 -7.74 14.70
N THR A 76 3.70 -7.38 13.66
CA THR A 76 2.65 -8.24 13.11
C THR A 76 3.22 -9.57 12.61
N ALA A 77 4.35 -9.55 11.91
CA ALA A 77 5.03 -10.77 11.47
C ALA A 77 5.51 -11.62 12.67
N ALA A 78 6.06 -10.98 13.71
CA ALA A 78 6.49 -11.67 14.93
C ALA A 78 5.32 -12.26 15.74
N LEU A 79 4.11 -11.68 15.62
CA LEU A 79 2.90 -12.18 16.27
C LEU A 79 2.20 -13.31 15.48
N ALA A 80 2.52 -13.51 14.20
CA ALA A 80 1.86 -14.51 13.36
C ALA A 80 1.87 -15.94 13.95
N PRO A 81 2.99 -16.46 14.51
CA PRO A 81 3.01 -17.80 15.11
C PRO A 81 2.09 -17.93 16.33
N LEU A 82 1.94 -16.85 17.10
CA LEU A 82 1.07 -16.84 18.28
C LEU A 82 -0.41 -16.85 17.86
N HIS A 83 -0.77 -16.13 16.80
CA HIS A 83 -2.10 -16.18 16.21
C HIS A 83 -2.45 -17.61 15.74
N GLU A 84 -1.52 -18.30 15.08
CA GLU A 84 -1.72 -19.69 14.63
C GLU A 84 -1.97 -20.65 15.80
N LEU A 85 -1.15 -20.58 16.86
CA LEU A 85 -1.32 -21.41 18.05
C LEU A 85 -2.68 -21.16 18.73
N PHE A 86 -3.12 -19.90 18.78
CA PHE A 86 -4.42 -19.55 19.34
C PHE A 86 -5.58 -20.13 18.52
N ASP A 87 -5.48 -20.10 17.20
CA ASP A 87 -6.48 -20.69 16.31
C ASP A 87 -6.51 -22.22 16.42
N GLU A 88 -5.35 -22.87 16.55
CA GLU A 88 -5.28 -24.30 16.81
C GLU A 88 -5.91 -24.66 18.16
N ALA A 89 -5.62 -23.90 19.22
CA ALA A 89 -6.22 -24.10 20.53
C ALA A 89 -7.75 -23.96 20.50
N LYS A 90 -8.27 -22.97 19.77
CA LYS A 90 -9.73 -22.81 19.54
C LYS A 90 -10.33 -24.02 18.82
N LYS A 91 -9.65 -24.55 17.82
CA LYS A 91 -10.08 -25.77 17.13
C LYS A 91 -10.12 -26.97 18.09
N ARG A 92 -9.12 -27.13 18.95
CA ARG A 92 -9.07 -28.21 19.95
C ARG A 92 -10.16 -28.08 21.02
N GLN A 93 -10.45 -26.85 21.49
CA GLN A 93 -11.52 -26.61 22.46
C GLN A 93 -12.90 -27.07 21.94
N ARG A 94 -13.18 -26.86 20.66
CA ARG A 94 -14.42 -27.27 20.00
C ARG A 94 -14.51 -28.78 19.73
N GLN A 95 -13.39 -29.49 19.75
CA GLN A 95 -13.32 -30.93 19.51
C GLN A 95 -13.49 -31.77 20.77
N LEU A 96 -13.54 -31.16 21.97
CA LEU A 96 -13.71 -31.93 23.20
C LEU A 96 -15.17 -32.33 23.42
N PRO A 97 -15.50 -33.63 23.50
CA PRO A 97 -16.89 -34.11 23.63
C PRO A 97 -17.61 -33.67 24.92
N ILE A 98 -16.87 -33.29 25.96
CA ILE A 98 -17.40 -33.09 27.33
C ILE A 98 -17.40 -31.61 27.74
N THR A 99 -16.66 -30.72 27.08
CA THR A 99 -16.55 -29.30 27.48
C THR A 99 -17.80 -28.47 27.14
N VAL A 100 -18.70 -28.99 26.30
CA VAL A 100 -20.02 -28.38 26.06
C VAL A 100 -20.98 -28.57 27.25
N PHE A 101 -20.77 -29.60 28.08
CA PHE A 101 -21.59 -29.86 29.28
C PHE A 101 -21.18 -29.01 30.49
N LEU A 102 -20.01 -28.34 30.43
CA LEU A 102 -19.44 -27.53 31.51
C LEU A 102 -19.40 -26.02 31.20
N LYS A 103 -20.24 -25.52 30.29
CA LYS A 103 -20.45 -24.06 30.17
C LYS A 103 -21.40 -23.58 31.27
N ASN A 104 -20.79 -23.21 32.39
CA ASN A 104 -21.23 -22.28 33.43
C ASN A 104 -22.75 -22.08 33.59
N THR A 105 -23.29 -22.65 34.66
CA THR A 105 -24.45 -22.14 35.40
C THR A 105 -24.17 -20.82 36.15
N SER A 106 -23.23 -20.00 35.67
CA SER A 106 -23.04 -18.63 36.17
C SER A 106 -23.67 -17.62 35.22
N SER A 107 -24.96 -17.80 34.97
CA SER A 107 -25.84 -16.79 34.38
C SER A 107 -27.00 -16.64 35.34
N THR A 108 -26.99 -15.51 36.05
CA THR A 108 -28.23 -14.77 36.38
C THR A 108 -29.22 -15.51 37.27
N VAL A 109 -29.05 -15.33 38.59
CA VAL A 109 -30.21 -15.24 39.47
C VAL A 109 -30.68 -13.79 39.42
N GLU A 110 -31.63 -13.48 38.53
CA GLU A 110 -32.56 -12.39 38.78
C GLU A 110 -33.50 -12.83 39.90
N GLN A 111 -33.49 -12.12 41.01
CA GLN A 111 -34.53 -12.15 42.03
C GLN A 111 -34.74 -10.69 42.53
N PRO A 112 -35.97 -10.37 42.96
CA PRO A 112 -36.62 -9.08 42.73
C PRO A 112 -36.38 -8.08 43.87
N ILE A 113 -36.46 -6.79 43.52
CA ILE A 113 -36.74 -5.61 44.38
C ILE A 113 -36.93 -5.87 45.89
N THR A 114 -35.98 -5.39 46.72
CA THR A 114 -36.26 -4.54 47.89
C THR A 114 -35.08 -3.63 48.19
N SER A 115 -35.40 -2.38 48.50
CA SER A 115 -34.52 -1.23 48.74
C SER A 115 -33.60 -1.41 49.96
N SER A 116 -32.34 -0.94 49.88
CA SER A 116 -31.73 0.01 50.84
C SER A 116 -30.23 0.22 50.55
N GLU A 117 -29.91 1.44 50.10
CA GLU A 117 -28.79 2.33 50.46
C GLU A 117 -27.35 1.80 50.72
N VAL A 118 -26.43 2.30 49.86
CA VAL A 118 -25.05 2.76 50.11
C VAL A 118 -23.99 1.76 50.58
N GLY A 119 -22.97 1.59 49.74
CA GLY A 119 -21.65 1.12 50.16
C GLY A 119 -20.80 0.59 49.01
N ILE A 120 -19.93 1.44 48.48
CA ILE A 120 -18.97 1.13 47.41
C ILE A 120 -18.04 -0.01 47.86
N PRO A 121 -17.90 -1.14 47.14
CA PRO A 121 -16.80 -2.06 47.39
C PRO A 121 -15.54 -1.55 46.68
N SER A 122 -14.67 -0.90 47.45
CA SER A 122 -13.28 -0.58 47.10
C SER A 122 -12.53 -1.86 46.73
N SER A 123 -12.33 -2.12 45.44
CA SER A 123 -11.46 -3.19 44.96
C SER A 123 -10.00 -2.72 45.00
N SER A 124 -9.23 -3.35 45.87
CA SER A 124 -7.81 -3.10 46.13
C SER A 124 -6.98 -3.00 44.85
N THR A 125 -6.48 -1.81 44.55
CA THR A 125 -5.37 -1.62 43.62
C THR A 125 -4.07 -1.88 44.36
N SER A 126 -3.46 -3.04 44.10
CA SER A 126 -2.10 -3.35 44.53
C SER A 126 -1.12 -2.33 43.94
N ARG A 127 -0.72 -1.33 44.72
CA ARG A 127 0.28 -0.33 44.33
C ARG A 127 1.68 -0.94 44.42
N LEU A 128 2.24 -1.33 43.27
CA LEU A 128 3.67 -1.65 43.15
C LEU A 128 4.48 -0.35 43.27
N SER A 129 5.24 -0.21 44.35
CA SER A 129 6.10 0.94 44.60
C SER A 129 7.45 0.74 43.90
N ILE A 130 7.67 1.38 42.76
CA ILE A 130 8.99 1.38 42.10
C ILE A 130 9.84 2.47 42.76
N LYS A 131 10.89 2.05 43.49
CA LYS A 131 11.93 2.94 44.02
C LYS A 131 13.03 3.10 42.97
N ILE A 132 13.10 4.27 42.34
CA ILE A 132 14.23 4.63 41.46
C ILE A 132 15.31 5.28 42.32
N LYS A 133 16.49 4.65 42.39
CA LYS A 133 17.68 5.18 43.07
C LYS A 133 18.44 6.06 42.07
N ALA A 134 18.49 7.37 42.28
CA ALA A 134 19.30 8.28 41.48
C ALA A 134 20.79 8.06 41.76
N ARG A 135 21.61 8.00 40.70
CA ARG A 135 23.08 8.06 40.78
C ARG A 135 23.52 9.53 40.83
N PRO A 136 24.48 9.91 41.68
CA PRO A 136 25.05 11.26 41.64
C PRO A 136 25.99 11.39 40.44
N LEU A 137 25.93 12.56 39.79
CA LEU A 137 26.90 12.99 38.79
C LEU A 137 28.18 13.39 39.53
N THR A 138 29.29 12.72 39.21
CA THR A 138 30.65 13.15 39.53
C THR A 138 31.28 13.72 38.29
#